data_AF-A0A2V7CAU2-F1
#
_entry.id   AF-A0A2V7CAU2-F1
#
_cell.length_a   1.000
_cell.length_b   1.000
_cell.length_c   1.000
_cell.angle_alpha   90.00
_cell.angle_beta   90.00
_cell.angle_gamma   90.00
#
_symmetry.space_group_name_H-M   'P 1'
#
loop_
_entity.id
_entity.type
_entity.pdbx_description
1 polymer ?
#
loop_
_entity_poly.entity_id
_entity_poly.type
_entity_poly.pdbx_seq_one_letter_code
_entity_poly.pdbx_strand_id
1 'polypeptide(L)'
;MKIAYFDCPSGAAGDMIMASLVDAGVPLAALRAELAKLSLEGWTLTAREVRKGAFRATKVDVEVDPGAHHHRRSLRDILQIFERSSLEASVKERATRIFTRLADAEARVHGTDREAVHFHDVGAVDAIIDVTGGVIALDLAGVAAVHVSALPLGGGLVDGPHGKIPVPGPGTAELLRGFPVVDTGVRAELVTPTGAAILTTLAASAGRMPPLTVEAVGYGAGTIDLPDTPNILRCFLGETIVGVAGDETVLQVETTIDDMSPQLYETLIERVFDAGALDVFLQPVIMKRGRPGVVVTALCVPERVGDLSRALFEESTTIGVRWSEWRRARLERDVVVLTTAYGAIPFKVSRLGGRIVTVTPEFADVARIAREKSLPVREVLDQARADGRRLLGP
;
A
#
# COMPACT_ATOMS: atom_id res chain seq x y z
N MET A 1 11.92 8.85 -5.74
CA MET A 1 10.63 9.47 -5.34
C MET A 1 10.63 9.57 -3.83
N LYS A 2 10.35 10.74 -3.24
CA LYS A 2 10.37 10.89 -1.78
C LYS A 2 9.13 10.25 -1.14
N ILE A 3 9.33 9.44 -0.11
CA ILE A 3 8.28 8.71 0.60
C ILE A 3 8.40 8.90 2.11
N ALA A 4 7.29 8.66 2.80
CA ALA A 4 7.24 8.49 4.24
C ALA A 4 6.86 7.06 4.59
N TYR A 5 7.64 6.38 5.42
CA TYR A 5 7.25 5.11 6.05
C TYR A 5 6.95 5.34 7.53
N PHE A 6 5.70 5.18 7.92
CA PHE A 6 5.27 5.20 9.32
C PHE A 6 5.38 3.80 9.91
N ASP A 7 6.39 3.62 10.76
CA ASP A 7 6.57 2.45 11.59
C ASP A 7 5.89 2.68 12.95
N CYS A 8 4.86 1.88 13.23
CA CYS A 8 3.87 2.14 14.28
C CYS A 8 3.95 1.12 15.43
N PRO A 9 5.10 0.96 16.15
CA PRO A 9 5.24 -0.08 17.18
C PRO A 9 4.29 0.11 18.37
N SER A 10 3.92 1.36 18.66
CA SER A 10 2.97 1.73 19.73
C SER A 10 1.73 2.42 19.20
N GLY A 11 1.43 2.22 17.91
CA GLY A 11 0.27 2.78 17.24
C GLY A 11 0.50 4.20 16.74
N ALA A 12 -0.59 4.95 16.60
CA ALA A 12 -0.59 6.25 15.98
C ALA A 12 -1.80 7.09 16.41
N ALA A 13 -1.56 8.38 16.54
CA ALA A 13 -2.57 9.43 16.71
C ALA A 13 -2.24 10.62 15.80
N GLY A 14 -3.22 11.50 15.57
CA GLY A 14 -3.05 12.65 14.68
C GLY A 14 -1.88 13.55 15.08
N ASP A 15 -1.81 13.91 16.35
CA ASP A 15 -0.68 14.63 16.97
C ASP A 15 0.67 13.89 16.83
N MET A 16 0.71 12.57 17.01
CA MET A 16 1.92 11.76 16.84
C MET A 16 2.44 11.79 15.40
N ILE A 17 1.53 11.77 14.42
CA ILE A 17 1.88 11.85 13.00
C ILE A 17 2.52 13.20 12.71
N MET A 18 1.89 14.30 13.11
CA MET A 18 2.47 15.65 12.99
C MET A 18 3.82 15.74 13.70
N ALA A 19 3.88 15.28 14.95
CA ALA A 19 5.08 15.37 15.77
C ALA A 19 6.25 14.60 15.15
N SER A 20 6.00 13.41 14.58
CA SER A 20 7.04 12.64 13.91
C SER A 20 7.59 13.37 12.67
N LEU A 21 6.77 14.12 11.93
CA LEU A 21 7.21 14.86 10.76
C LEU A 21 7.96 16.15 11.15
N VAL A 22 7.49 16.86 12.19
CA VAL A 22 8.22 18.00 12.77
C VAL A 22 9.60 17.55 13.25
N ASP A 23 9.66 16.40 13.92
CA ASP A 23 10.91 15.82 14.39
C ASP A 23 11.85 15.39 13.26
N ALA A 24 11.29 14.92 12.14
CA ALA A 24 12.05 14.58 10.94
C ALA A 24 12.54 15.81 10.15
N GLY A 25 12.25 17.02 10.61
CA GLY A 25 12.78 18.27 10.06
C GLY A 25 11.75 19.22 9.44
N VAL A 26 10.45 18.92 9.50
CA VAL A 26 9.42 19.88 9.05
C VAL A 26 9.39 21.10 10.00
N PRO A 27 9.59 22.34 9.52
CA PRO A 27 9.62 23.49 10.40
C PRO A 27 8.26 23.78 11.02
N LEU A 28 8.18 23.79 12.35
CA LEU A 28 6.93 24.09 13.09
C LEU A 28 6.32 25.44 12.69
N ALA A 29 7.15 26.45 12.44
CA ALA A 29 6.69 27.78 12.02
C ALA A 29 5.98 27.75 10.65
N ALA A 30 6.49 26.97 9.70
CA ALA A 30 5.85 26.79 8.40
C ALA A 30 4.53 26.03 8.55
N LEU A 31 4.51 24.97 9.37
CA LEU A 31 3.29 24.22 9.67
C LEU A 31 2.20 25.10 10.30
N ARG A 32 2.56 25.96 11.27
CA ARG A 32 1.63 26.94 11.86
C ARG A 32 1.09 27.93 10.83
N ALA A 33 1.95 28.46 9.95
CA ALA A 33 1.55 29.42 8.93
C ALA A 33 0.57 28.82 7.93
N GLU A 34 0.78 27.56 7.53
CA GLU A 34 -0.15 26.84 6.67
C GLU A 34 -1.48 26.53 7.38
N LEU A 35 -1.45 26.05 8.63
CA LEU A 35 -2.66 25.79 9.41
C LEU A 35 -3.50 27.05 9.65
N ALA A 36 -2.87 28.23 9.80
CA ALA A 36 -3.58 29.50 9.94
C ALA A 36 -4.49 29.82 8.74
N LYS A 37 -4.22 29.26 7.56
CA LYS A 37 -5.06 29.42 6.35
C LYS A 37 -6.45 28.79 6.50
N LEU A 38 -6.65 27.90 7.47
CA LEU A 38 -7.98 27.37 7.83
C LEU A 38 -8.93 28.45 8.34
N SER A 39 -8.41 29.60 8.78
CA SER A 39 -9.21 30.66 9.41
C SER A 39 -10.00 30.18 10.64
N LEU A 40 -9.44 29.21 11.37
CA LEU A 40 -9.93 28.78 12.67
C LEU A 40 -9.22 29.55 13.77
N GLU A 41 -9.99 30.07 14.73
CA GLU A 41 -9.49 30.79 15.89
C GLU A 41 -9.44 29.88 17.13
N GLY A 42 -8.77 30.35 18.19
CA GLY A 42 -8.80 29.71 19.50
C GLY A 42 -7.96 28.43 19.61
N TRP A 43 -6.90 28.31 18.82
CA TRP A 43 -5.94 27.21 18.94
C TRP A 43 -4.50 27.71 18.87
N THR A 44 -3.59 26.99 19.53
CA THR A 44 -2.15 27.17 19.45
C THR A 44 -1.49 25.80 19.29
N LEU A 45 -0.53 25.70 18.37
CA LEU A 45 0.23 24.46 18.15
C LEU A 45 1.61 24.56 18.79
N THR A 46 1.90 23.87 19.87
CA THR A 46 3.23 23.86 20.51
C THR A 46 3.96 22.56 20.19
N ALA A 47 5.31 22.61 20.17
CA ALA A 47 6.13 21.41 20.06
C ALA A 47 7.24 21.46 21.11
N ARG A 48 7.49 20.33 21.77
CA ARG A 48 8.58 20.19 22.73
C ARG A 48 9.23 18.82 22.61
N GLU A 49 10.50 18.76 22.96
CA GLU A 49 11.18 17.49 23.16
C GLU A 49 10.69 16.83 24.46
N VAL A 50 10.41 15.53 24.39
CA VAL A 50 10.03 14.71 25.55
C VAL A 50 10.82 13.40 25.53
N ARG A 51 10.78 12.69 26.65
CA ARG A 51 11.28 11.31 26.75
C ARG A 51 10.11 10.35 26.90
N LYS A 52 10.11 9.27 26.11
CA LYS A 52 9.21 8.12 26.25
C LYS A 52 10.05 6.88 26.47
N GLY A 53 10.05 6.37 27.70
CA GLY A 53 11.05 5.41 28.16
C GLY A 53 12.47 5.97 28.01
N ALA A 54 13.33 5.23 27.33
CA ALA A 54 14.72 5.63 27.07
C ALA A 54 14.90 6.55 25.85
N PHE A 55 13.84 6.80 25.07
CA PHE A 55 13.94 7.43 23.75
C PHE A 55 13.53 8.90 23.78
N ARG A 56 14.28 9.73 23.05
CA ARG A 56 13.94 11.11 22.72
C ARG A 56 12.85 11.11 21.65
N ALA A 57 11.83 11.94 21.83
CA ALA A 57 10.74 12.12 20.87
C ALA A 57 10.27 13.58 20.90
N THR A 58 9.58 14.02 19.84
CA THR A 58 8.88 15.29 19.84
C THR A 58 7.43 15.07 20.22
N LYS A 59 6.89 15.90 21.10
CA LYS A 59 5.46 16.00 21.38
C LYS A 59 4.95 17.28 20.74
N VAL A 60 3.89 17.17 19.95
CA VAL A 60 3.11 18.31 19.45
C VAL A 60 1.79 18.32 20.20
N ASP A 61 1.38 19.50 20.69
CA ASP A 61 0.09 19.67 21.34
C ASP A 61 -0.69 20.78 20.64
N VAL A 62 -1.98 20.52 20.41
CA VAL A 62 -2.95 21.52 19.99
C VAL A 62 -3.68 22.01 21.23
N GLU A 63 -3.28 23.17 21.73
CA GLU A 63 -3.93 23.83 22.86
C GLU A 63 -5.13 24.62 22.32
N VAL A 64 -6.33 24.27 22.77
CA VAL A 64 -7.58 24.92 22.37
C VAL A 64 -8.09 25.80 23.52
N ASP A 65 -8.48 27.04 23.22
CA ASP A 65 -8.98 27.97 24.22
C ASP A 65 -10.27 27.44 24.87
N PRO A 66 -10.39 27.41 26.21
CA PRO A 66 -11.58 26.88 26.89
C PRO A 66 -12.90 27.62 26.53
N GLY A 67 -12.78 28.89 26.11
CA GLY A 67 -13.90 29.72 25.65
C GLY A 67 -14.22 29.57 24.16
N ALA A 68 -13.33 28.97 23.37
CA ALA A 68 -13.63 28.51 22.01
C ALA A 68 -14.43 27.20 22.12
N HIS A 69 -15.69 27.34 22.55
CA HIS A 69 -16.57 26.23 22.91
C HIS A 69 -16.57 25.09 21.89
N HIS A 70 -16.79 23.88 22.42
CA HIS A 70 -17.10 22.61 21.75
C HIS A 70 -18.30 22.71 20.78
N HIS A 71 -18.13 23.44 19.68
CA HIS A 71 -19.06 23.35 18.58
C HIS A 71 -18.92 21.95 17.99
N ARG A 72 -19.90 21.09 18.28
CA ARG A 72 -20.06 19.82 17.58
C ARG A 72 -20.25 20.16 16.10
N ARG A 73 -19.18 19.99 15.33
CA ARG A 73 -19.21 20.21 13.88
C ARG A 73 -19.71 18.94 13.21
N SER A 74 -20.64 19.11 12.30
CA SER A 74 -20.99 18.09 11.33
C SER A 74 -19.88 17.96 10.29
N LEU A 75 -19.88 16.86 9.51
CA LEU A 75 -18.99 16.75 8.34
C LEU A 75 -19.13 17.97 7.42
N ARG A 76 -20.36 18.43 7.19
CA ARG A 76 -20.65 19.60 6.33
C ARG A 76 -19.93 20.86 6.81
N ASP A 77 -19.91 21.11 8.12
CA ASP A 77 -19.23 22.27 8.69
C ASP A 77 -17.72 22.21 8.45
N ILE A 78 -17.12 21.02 8.60
CA ILE A 78 -15.69 20.78 8.37
C ILE A 78 -15.33 20.97 6.90
N LEU A 79 -16.13 20.44 5.98
CA LEU A 79 -15.91 20.62 4.55
C LEU A 79 -16.02 22.09 4.12
N GLN A 80 -16.93 22.86 4.71
CA GLN A 80 -17.03 24.30 4.47
C GLN A 80 -15.81 25.07 4.97
N ILE A 81 -15.20 24.65 6.09
CA ILE A 81 -13.93 25.22 6.55
C ILE A 81 -12.85 25.03 5.50
N PHE A 82 -12.70 23.81 4.97
CA PHE A 82 -11.71 23.53 3.92
C PHE A 82 -12.01 24.29 2.63
N GLU A 83 -13.27 24.36 2.21
CA GLU A 83 -13.69 25.09 1.03
C GLU A 83 -13.29 26.56 1.11
N ARG A 84 -13.59 27.23 2.24
CA ARG A 84 -13.30 28.65 2.48
C ARG A 84 -11.84 28.96 2.80
N SER A 85 -11.06 27.97 3.24
CA SER A 85 -9.64 28.16 3.54
C SER A 85 -8.83 28.53 2.30
N SER A 86 -7.65 29.12 2.47
CA SER A 86 -6.70 29.36 1.38
C SER A 86 -5.61 28.27 1.29
N LEU A 87 -5.90 27.07 1.81
CA LEU A 87 -5.01 25.92 1.73
C LEU A 87 -4.81 25.45 0.27
N GLU A 88 -3.68 24.79 0.01
CA GLU A 88 -3.43 24.13 -1.27
C GLU A 88 -4.50 23.09 -1.60
N ALA A 89 -4.81 22.95 -2.90
CA ALA A 89 -5.89 22.07 -3.36
C ALA A 89 -5.67 20.60 -2.95
N SER A 90 -4.42 20.14 -3.04
CA SER A 90 -4.03 18.78 -2.63
C SER A 90 -4.21 18.52 -1.13
N VAL A 91 -4.05 19.55 -0.30
CA VAL A 91 -4.26 19.46 1.16
C VAL A 91 -5.74 19.39 1.46
N LYS A 92 -6.56 20.26 0.84
CA LYS A 92 -8.02 20.24 0.98
C LYS A 92 -8.61 18.89 0.58
N GLU A 93 -8.17 18.34 -0.56
CA GLU A 93 -8.64 17.04 -1.07
C GLU A 93 -8.32 15.91 -0.09
N ARG A 94 -7.07 15.81 0.37
CA ARG A 94 -6.63 14.77 1.31
C ARG A 94 -7.34 14.88 2.66
N ALA A 95 -7.43 16.08 3.24
CA ALA A 95 -8.14 16.30 4.50
C ALA A 95 -9.64 15.97 4.38
N THR A 96 -10.29 16.39 3.30
CA THR A 96 -11.68 16.04 2.98
C THR A 96 -11.88 14.54 2.92
N ARG A 97 -10.98 13.80 2.25
CA ARG A 97 -11.06 12.34 2.15
C ARG A 97 -10.95 11.66 3.51
N ILE A 98 -10.05 12.15 4.37
CA ILE A 98 -9.86 11.62 5.74
C ILE A 98 -11.13 11.85 6.58
N PHE A 99 -11.66 13.07 6.61
CA PHE A 99 -12.88 13.39 7.36
C PHE A 99 -14.13 12.67 6.83
N THR A 100 -14.23 12.49 5.52
CA THR A 100 -15.31 11.72 4.91
C THR A 100 -15.27 10.27 5.39
N ARG A 101 -14.09 9.64 5.38
CA ARG A 101 -13.93 8.26 5.88
C ARG A 101 -14.21 8.13 7.37
N LEU A 102 -13.82 9.12 8.17
CA LEU A 102 -14.19 9.21 9.59
C LEU A 102 -15.72 9.23 9.74
N ALA A 103 -16.41 10.11 9.00
CA ALA A 103 -17.86 10.19 9.05
C ALA A 103 -18.52 8.87 8.61
N ASP A 104 -18.00 8.19 7.58
CA ASP A 104 -18.51 6.89 7.13
C ASP A 104 -18.38 5.81 8.22
N ALA A 105 -17.24 5.79 8.94
CA ALA A 105 -17.01 4.86 10.04
C ALA A 105 -17.96 5.15 11.23
N GLU A 106 -18.08 6.42 11.63
CA GLU A 106 -19.00 6.84 12.71
C GLU A 106 -20.46 6.54 12.36
N ALA A 107 -20.89 6.89 11.14
CA ALA A 107 -22.24 6.62 10.64
C ALA A 107 -22.59 5.13 10.75
N ARG A 108 -21.65 4.26 10.37
CA ARG A 108 -21.80 2.81 10.44
C ARG A 108 -21.90 2.29 11.87
N VAL A 109 -21.05 2.77 12.76
CA VAL A 109 -21.06 2.39 14.19
C VAL A 109 -22.35 2.82 14.88
N HIS A 110 -22.82 4.02 14.57
CA HIS A 110 -24.03 4.60 15.18
C HIS A 110 -25.32 4.22 14.46
N GLY A 111 -25.26 3.55 13.30
CA GLY A 111 -26.43 3.19 12.50
C GLY A 111 -27.19 4.40 11.97
N THR A 112 -26.46 5.46 11.58
CA THR A 112 -27.01 6.72 11.08
C THR A 112 -26.52 7.02 9.66
N ASP A 113 -27.10 8.03 9.02
CA ASP A 113 -26.58 8.54 7.75
C ASP A 113 -25.34 9.40 7.98
N ARG A 114 -24.38 9.37 7.05
CA ARG A 114 -23.14 10.18 7.09
C ARG A 114 -23.40 11.66 7.33
N GLU A 115 -24.43 12.21 6.68
CA GLU A 115 -24.77 13.63 6.79
C GLU A 115 -25.36 14.00 8.16
N ALA A 116 -25.81 13.02 8.95
CA ALA A 116 -26.33 13.19 10.30
C ALA A 116 -25.26 12.97 11.39
N VAL A 117 -24.03 12.61 11.00
CA VAL A 117 -22.91 12.43 11.95
C VAL A 117 -22.52 13.79 12.53
N HIS A 118 -22.68 13.89 13.85
CA HIS A 118 -22.02 14.91 14.64
C HIS A 118 -20.82 14.25 15.30
N PHE A 119 -19.62 14.76 15.05
CA PHE A 119 -18.45 14.18 15.68
C PHE A 119 -18.41 14.59 17.16
N HIS A 120 -18.35 13.60 18.05
CA HIS A 120 -18.31 13.81 19.50
C HIS A 120 -16.89 14.17 19.95
N ASP A 121 -15.89 13.42 19.48
CA ASP A 121 -14.47 13.62 19.80
C ASP A 121 -13.63 14.12 18.60
N VAL A 122 -14.13 13.97 17.36
CA VAL A 122 -13.36 14.21 16.12
C VAL A 122 -13.75 15.49 15.37
N GLY A 123 -14.77 16.22 15.85
CA GLY A 123 -15.24 17.49 15.27
C GLY A 123 -14.73 18.72 16.01
N ALA A 124 -13.96 18.47 17.07
CA ALA A 124 -13.30 19.49 17.85
C ALA A 124 -12.12 20.07 17.07
N VAL A 125 -11.68 21.26 17.50
CA VAL A 125 -10.66 22.05 16.78
C VAL A 125 -9.34 21.27 16.73
N ASP A 126 -8.98 20.59 17.81
CA ASP A 126 -7.82 19.69 17.90
C ASP A 126 -7.80 18.65 16.79
N ALA A 127 -8.88 17.91 16.55
CA ALA A 127 -8.94 16.90 15.50
C ALA A 127 -8.80 17.49 14.07
N ILE A 128 -9.35 18.68 13.82
CA ILE A 128 -9.19 19.38 12.54
C ILE A 128 -7.73 19.80 12.35
N ILE A 129 -7.11 20.35 13.38
CA ILE A 129 -5.70 20.75 13.34
C ILE A 129 -4.79 19.54 13.21
N ASP A 130 -5.07 18.43 13.89
CA ASP A 130 -4.31 17.18 13.83
C ASP A 130 -4.31 16.57 12.43
N VAL A 131 -5.51 16.36 11.87
CA VAL A 131 -5.66 15.76 10.53
C VAL A 131 -5.05 16.67 9.47
N THR A 132 -5.40 17.95 9.50
CA THR A 132 -4.93 18.89 8.47
C THR A 132 -3.44 19.13 8.60
N GLY A 133 -2.93 19.26 9.82
CA GLY A 133 -1.52 19.48 10.10
C GLY A 133 -0.67 18.26 9.73
N GLY A 134 -1.17 17.04 9.89
CA GLY A 134 -0.51 15.83 9.40
C GLY A 134 -0.37 15.85 7.88
N VAL A 135 -1.43 16.24 7.16
CA VAL A 135 -1.43 16.36 5.69
C VAL A 135 -0.48 17.46 5.23
N ILE A 136 -0.51 18.64 5.86
CA ILE A 136 0.38 19.76 5.55
C ILE A 136 1.83 19.37 5.81
N ALA A 137 2.12 18.71 6.93
CA ALA A 137 3.48 18.30 7.26
C ALA A 137 4.05 17.31 6.23
N LEU A 138 3.23 16.41 5.70
CA LEU A 138 3.62 15.53 4.58
C LEU A 138 3.92 16.33 3.31
N ASP A 139 3.11 17.35 3.02
CA ASP A 139 3.27 18.23 1.85
C ASP A 139 4.55 19.05 1.94
N LEU A 140 4.79 19.69 3.10
CA LEU A 140 6.01 20.44 3.40
C LEU A 140 7.27 19.55 3.36
N ALA A 141 7.14 18.27 3.73
CA ALA A 141 8.22 17.29 3.62
C ALA A 141 8.45 16.81 2.18
N GLY A 142 7.61 17.20 1.20
CA GLY A 142 7.69 16.76 -0.19
C GLY A 142 7.38 15.27 -0.39
N VAL A 143 6.55 14.68 0.47
CA VAL A 143 6.23 13.25 0.43
C VAL A 143 5.25 12.96 -0.70
N ALA A 144 5.66 12.11 -1.65
CA ALA A 144 4.83 11.69 -2.77
C ALA A 144 3.98 10.44 -2.48
N ALA A 145 4.44 9.55 -1.58
CA ALA A 145 3.68 8.39 -1.16
C ALA A 145 3.92 8.06 0.33
N VAL A 146 2.86 7.62 1.00
CA VAL A 146 2.88 7.18 2.40
C VAL A 146 2.80 5.67 2.44
N HIS A 147 3.66 5.04 3.23
CA HIS A 147 3.65 3.61 3.51
C HIS A 147 3.57 3.43 5.03
N VAL A 148 2.92 2.36 5.50
CA VAL A 148 2.65 2.19 6.93
C VAL A 148 2.92 0.74 7.32
N SER A 149 3.47 0.49 8.51
CA SER A 149 3.55 -0.85 9.08
C SER A 149 2.15 -1.44 9.35
N ALA A 150 2.08 -2.70 9.77
CA ALA A 150 0.87 -3.18 10.41
C ALA A 150 0.56 -2.30 11.65
N LEU A 151 -0.72 -2.03 11.88
CA LEU A 151 -1.16 -1.19 12.99
C LEU A 151 -1.47 -2.04 14.24
N PRO A 152 -0.95 -1.69 15.43
CA PRO A 152 -1.24 -2.44 16.64
C PRO A 152 -2.66 -2.14 17.12
N LEU A 153 -3.46 -3.18 17.35
CA LEU A 153 -4.87 -3.03 17.74
C LEU A 153 -5.04 -2.38 19.12
N GLY A 154 -4.08 -2.60 20.02
CA GLY A 154 -4.29 -2.38 21.45
C GLY A 154 -5.30 -3.40 22.02
N GLY A 155 -5.84 -3.10 23.20
CA GLY A 155 -6.84 -3.98 23.81
C GLY A 155 -7.34 -3.49 25.17
N GLY A 156 -8.37 -4.15 25.69
CA GLY A 156 -8.98 -3.80 26.97
C GLY A 156 -10.22 -2.91 26.80
N LEU A 157 -10.50 -2.10 27.83
CA LEU A 157 -11.63 -1.17 27.88
C LEU A 157 -11.10 0.23 28.18
N VAL A 158 -11.63 1.24 27.52
CA VAL A 158 -11.36 2.66 27.81
C VAL A 158 -12.66 3.38 28.15
N ASP A 159 -12.58 4.36 29.03
CA ASP A 159 -13.71 5.23 29.34
C ASP A 159 -13.86 6.27 28.21
N GLY A 160 -15.08 6.45 27.70
CA GLY A 160 -15.40 7.45 26.69
C GLY A 160 -16.80 8.03 26.85
N PRO A 161 -17.26 8.90 25.93
CA PRO A 161 -18.59 9.50 25.96
C PRO A 161 -19.74 8.48 25.95
N HIS A 162 -19.44 7.26 25.51
CA HIS A 162 -20.37 6.12 25.43
C HIS A 162 -20.21 5.13 26.60
N GLY A 163 -19.52 5.53 27.68
CA GLY A 163 -19.15 4.66 28.78
C GLY A 163 -17.88 3.86 28.49
N LYS A 164 -17.76 2.67 29.07
CA LYS A 164 -16.62 1.78 28.83
C LYS A 164 -16.75 1.09 27.47
N ILE A 165 -15.87 1.44 26.55
CA ILE A 165 -15.85 0.89 25.19
C ILE A 165 -14.66 -0.06 25.00
N PRO A 166 -14.79 -1.12 24.18
CA PRO A 166 -13.68 -2.00 23.85
C PRO A 166 -12.60 -1.25 23.07
N VAL A 167 -11.34 -1.70 23.21
CA VAL A 167 -10.22 -1.27 22.38
C VAL A 167 -9.91 -2.38 21.35
N PRO A 168 -9.76 -2.06 20.05
CA PRO A 168 -9.97 -0.73 19.46
C PRO A 168 -11.43 -0.28 19.57
N GLY A 169 -11.64 1.03 19.74
CA GLY A 169 -12.98 1.61 19.72
C GLY A 169 -13.73 1.24 18.44
N PRO A 170 -15.08 1.11 18.45
CA PRO A 170 -15.84 0.68 17.27
C PRO A 170 -15.55 1.50 16.01
N GLY A 171 -15.40 2.83 16.13
CA GLY A 171 -15.04 3.70 15.00
C GLY A 171 -13.65 3.38 14.43
N THR A 172 -12.65 3.23 15.30
CA THR A 172 -11.31 2.77 14.92
C THR A 172 -11.34 1.39 14.25
N ALA A 173 -12.12 0.44 14.79
CA ALA A 173 -12.25 -0.89 14.22
C ALA A 173 -12.81 -0.86 12.79
N GLU A 174 -13.81 0.01 12.53
CA GLU A 174 -14.34 0.22 11.19
C GLU A 174 -13.32 0.85 10.23
N LEU A 175 -12.54 1.83 10.70
CA LEU A 175 -11.48 2.44 9.90
C LEU A 175 -10.37 1.46 9.51
N LEU A 176 -10.06 0.49 10.38
CA LEU A 176 -9.02 -0.52 10.18
C LEU A 176 -9.45 -1.67 9.25
N ARG A 177 -10.72 -1.73 8.81
CA ARG A 177 -11.22 -2.78 7.93
C ARG A 177 -10.40 -2.87 6.64
N GLY A 178 -9.85 -4.05 6.37
CA GLY A 178 -9.01 -4.32 5.19
C GLY A 178 -7.55 -3.85 5.32
N PHE A 179 -7.16 -3.31 6.48
CA PHE A 179 -5.78 -2.91 6.77
C PHE A 179 -5.06 -3.99 7.61
N PRO A 180 -3.76 -4.26 7.39
CA PRO A 180 -2.99 -5.18 8.23
C PRO A 180 -2.91 -4.68 9.67
N VAL A 181 -3.27 -5.56 10.61
CA VAL A 181 -3.24 -5.28 12.05
C VAL A 181 -2.45 -6.34 12.81
N VAL A 182 -1.94 -5.97 13.98
CA VAL A 182 -1.19 -6.86 14.87
C VAL A 182 -1.67 -6.71 16.31
N ASP A 183 -1.74 -7.82 17.04
CA ASP A 183 -1.93 -7.78 18.49
C ASP A 183 -0.56 -7.74 19.18
N THR A 184 -0.32 -6.68 19.97
CA THR A 184 0.92 -6.49 20.74
C THR A 184 0.76 -6.89 22.20
N GLY A 185 -0.43 -7.31 22.63
CA GLY A 185 -0.78 -7.62 24.01
C GLY A 185 -0.97 -6.39 24.92
N VAL A 186 -0.72 -5.18 24.41
CA VAL A 186 -0.84 -3.93 25.19
C VAL A 186 -2.31 -3.59 25.43
N ARG A 187 -2.66 -3.38 26.70
CA ARG A 187 -4.02 -3.08 27.16
C ARG A 187 -4.27 -1.56 27.23
N ALA A 188 -4.17 -0.87 26.10
CA ALA A 188 -4.47 0.55 25.96
C ALA A 188 -4.90 0.86 24.52
N GLU A 189 -5.56 2.00 24.30
CA GLU A 189 -5.80 2.52 22.95
C GLU A 189 -4.47 3.01 22.35
N LEU A 190 -3.93 2.22 21.42
CA LEU A 190 -2.67 2.53 20.73
C LEU A 190 -2.91 3.29 19.43
N VAL A 191 -4.01 3.01 18.74
CA VAL A 191 -4.40 3.69 17.51
C VAL A 191 -5.70 4.41 17.76
N THR A 192 -5.66 5.74 17.69
CA THR A 192 -6.84 6.58 17.85
C THR A 192 -7.64 6.64 16.54
N PRO A 193 -8.92 7.04 16.57
CA PRO A 193 -9.71 7.21 15.35
C PRO A 193 -9.04 8.14 14.33
N THR A 194 -8.44 9.26 14.77
CA THR A 194 -7.74 10.21 13.88
C THR A 194 -6.48 9.60 13.28
N GLY A 195 -5.66 8.91 14.09
CA GLY A 195 -4.46 8.21 13.62
C GLY A 195 -4.80 7.13 12.59
N ALA A 196 -5.79 6.29 12.88
CA ALA A 196 -6.30 5.29 11.94
C ALA A 196 -6.78 5.94 10.64
N ALA A 197 -7.61 7.00 10.73
CA ALA A 197 -8.17 7.65 9.57
C ALA A 197 -7.10 8.27 8.67
N ILE A 198 -6.09 8.95 9.24
CA ILE A 198 -5.00 9.55 8.46
C ILE A 198 -4.19 8.44 7.75
N LEU A 199 -3.66 7.49 8.53
CA LEU A 199 -2.74 6.48 7.99
C LEU A 199 -3.42 5.58 6.96
N THR A 200 -4.59 5.03 7.30
CA THR A 200 -5.26 4.09 6.40
C THR A 200 -5.81 4.76 5.14
N THR A 201 -6.03 6.08 5.13
CA THR A 201 -6.55 6.83 3.97
C THR A 201 -5.45 7.35 3.06
N LEU A 202 -4.27 7.61 3.60
CA LEU A 202 -3.13 8.12 2.84
C LEU A 202 -2.16 7.02 2.41
N ALA A 203 -2.17 5.85 3.05
CA ALA A 203 -1.29 4.75 2.73
C ALA A 203 -1.45 4.27 1.28
N ALA A 204 -0.36 4.32 0.52
CA ALA A 204 -0.21 3.66 -0.78
C ALA A 204 0.01 2.15 -0.61
N SER A 205 0.68 1.72 0.47
CA SER A 205 0.74 0.32 0.88
C SER A 205 0.88 0.17 2.38
N ALA A 206 0.52 -1.01 2.88
CA ALA A 206 0.61 -1.39 4.28
C ALA A 206 1.44 -2.67 4.46
N GLY A 207 2.30 -2.71 5.47
CA GLY A 207 3.17 -3.84 5.78
C GLY A 207 4.64 -3.45 5.76
N ARG A 208 5.45 -4.20 4.99
CA ARG A 208 6.91 -4.03 4.98
C ARG A 208 7.31 -2.68 4.39
N MET A 209 8.36 -2.09 4.97
CA MET A 209 8.98 -0.88 4.45
C MET A 209 9.57 -1.15 3.05
N PRO A 210 9.24 -0.35 2.03
CA PRO A 210 9.87 -0.48 0.73
C PRO A 210 11.37 -0.11 0.82
N PRO A 211 12.21 -0.58 -0.12
CA PRO A 211 13.60 -0.15 -0.19
C PRO A 211 13.73 1.37 -0.30
N LEU A 212 14.39 2.00 0.67
CA LEU A 212 14.61 3.44 0.69
C LEU A 212 16.03 3.80 1.13
N THR A 213 16.52 4.92 0.61
CA THR A 213 17.65 5.64 1.19
C THR A 213 17.11 6.62 2.21
N VAL A 214 17.34 6.32 3.50
CA VAL A 214 16.84 7.14 4.62
C VAL A 214 17.56 8.50 4.63
N GLU A 215 16.77 9.58 4.57
CA GLU A 215 17.26 10.95 4.70
C GLU A 215 17.10 11.48 6.13
N ALA A 216 15.94 11.20 6.75
CA ALA A 216 15.61 11.64 8.08
C ALA A 216 14.74 10.61 8.80
N VAL A 217 14.82 10.59 10.12
CA VAL A 217 13.97 9.77 10.99
C VAL A 217 13.40 10.66 12.06
N GLY A 218 12.08 10.67 12.18
CA GLY A 218 11.36 11.42 13.19
C GLY A 218 10.58 10.54 14.15
N TYR A 219 10.43 11.01 15.38
CA TYR A 219 9.75 10.32 16.47
C TYR A 219 8.67 11.21 17.08
N GLY A 220 7.40 10.82 16.91
CA GLY A 220 6.26 11.49 17.51
C GLY A 220 5.83 10.80 18.81
N ALA A 221 5.72 11.55 19.90
CA ALA A 221 5.36 11.03 21.22
C ALA A 221 3.84 11.01 21.44
N GLY A 222 3.30 9.87 21.87
CA GLY A 222 1.91 9.79 22.31
C GLY A 222 1.73 10.37 23.72
N THR A 223 0.48 10.64 24.11
CA THR A 223 0.18 11.27 25.42
C THR A 223 0.42 10.29 26.57
N ILE A 224 -0.15 9.08 26.49
CA ILE A 224 -0.07 8.09 27.57
C ILE A 224 1.36 7.55 27.76
N ASP A 225 1.70 7.21 28.99
CA ASP A 225 2.91 6.44 29.31
C ASP A 225 2.54 4.96 29.42
N LEU A 226 3.20 4.14 28.62
CA LEU A 226 3.01 2.69 28.62
C LEU A 226 4.11 2.05 29.49
N PRO A 227 3.80 1.04 30.34
CA PRO A 227 4.76 0.47 31.27
C PRO A 227 6.00 -0.15 30.61
N ASP A 228 5.78 -0.95 29.56
CA ASP A 228 6.84 -1.82 28.99
C ASP A 228 7.31 -1.39 27.60
N THR A 229 6.68 -0.38 26.99
CA THR A 229 6.99 0.06 25.63
C THR A 229 7.01 1.58 25.55
N PRO A 230 7.93 2.19 24.77
CA PRO A 230 7.91 3.63 24.56
C PRO A 230 6.74 4.00 23.66
N ASN A 231 5.83 4.86 24.12
CA ASN A 231 4.71 5.33 23.30
C ASN A 231 5.17 6.34 22.23
N ILE A 232 5.71 5.81 21.13
CA ILE A 232 6.27 6.58 20.02
C ILE A 232 5.79 6.05 18.67
N LEU A 233 5.57 6.97 17.73
CA LEU A 233 5.41 6.72 16.30
C LEU A 233 6.72 7.11 15.62
N ARG A 234 7.26 6.22 14.80
CA ARG A 234 8.50 6.47 14.04
C ARG A 234 8.17 6.70 12.57
N CYS A 235 8.68 7.80 12.01
CA CYS A 235 8.56 8.12 10.59
C CYS A 235 9.94 8.10 9.94
N PHE A 236 10.11 7.32 8.88
CA PHE A 236 11.27 7.37 8.01
C PHE A 236 10.94 8.20 6.78
N LEU A 237 11.68 9.27 6.55
CA LEU A 237 11.64 10.04 5.31
C LEU A 237 12.84 9.68 4.45
N GLY A 238 12.61 9.50 3.15
CA GLY A 238 13.71 9.29 2.23
C GLY A 238 13.26 9.04 0.81
N GLU A 239 14.22 8.80 -0.07
CA GLU A 239 13.93 8.48 -1.46
C GLU A 239 13.82 6.98 -1.67
N THR A 240 12.79 6.56 -2.39
CA THR A 240 12.71 5.20 -2.90
C THR A 240 13.97 4.91 -3.69
N ILE A 241 14.57 3.76 -3.40
CA ILE A 241 15.58 3.22 -4.28
C ILE A 241 14.82 2.86 -5.55
N VAL A 242 14.99 3.65 -6.61
CA VAL A 242 14.46 3.31 -7.93
C VAL A 242 15.15 2.03 -8.33
N GLY A 243 14.49 0.91 -8.09
CA GLY A 243 14.90 -0.37 -8.64
C GLY A 243 15.07 -0.19 -10.15
N VAL A 244 16.08 -0.83 -10.71
CA VAL A 244 16.25 -0.96 -12.16
C VAL A 244 14.89 -1.22 -12.78
N ALA A 245 14.55 -0.53 -13.89
CA ALA A 245 13.24 -0.65 -14.52
C ALA A 245 12.72 -2.10 -14.52
N GLY A 246 11.55 -2.29 -13.90
CA GLY A 246 10.89 -3.57 -13.76
C GLY A 246 11.24 -4.40 -12.52
N ASP A 247 11.72 -3.80 -11.42
CA ASP A 247 11.97 -4.44 -10.12
C ASP A 247 10.64 -4.82 -9.42
N GLU A 248 10.02 -5.89 -9.89
CA GLU A 248 8.77 -6.45 -9.38
C GLU A 248 9.05 -7.65 -8.48
N THR A 249 8.22 -7.83 -7.45
CA THR A 249 8.23 -9.04 -6.64
C THR A 249 7.33 -10.09 -7.29
N VAL A 250 7.85 -11.30 -7.46
CA VAL A 250 7.09 -12.48 -7.89
C VAL A 250 7.27 -13.59 -6.86
N LEU A 251 6.26 -14.44 -6.72
CA LEU A 251 6.33 -15.65 -5.93
C LEU A 251 6.55 -16.85 -6.83
N GLN A 252 7.45 -17.73 -6.43
CA GLN A 252 7.61 -19.05 -7.02
C GLN A 252 6.90 -20.06 -6.12
N VAL A 253 5.75 -20.54 -6.57
CA VAL A 253 4.92 -21.53 -5.88
C VAL A 253 5.25 -22.91 -6.44
N GLU A 254 5.54 -23.86 -5.57
CA GLU A 254 5.98 -25.19 -5.95
C GLU A 254 5.24 -26.29 -5.19
N THR A 255 5.08 -27.41 -5.88
CA THR A 255 4.76 -28.69 -5.25
C THR A 255 5.46 -29.84 -5.96
N THR A 256 5.62 -30.98 -5.29
CA THR A 256 6.30 -32.15 -5.85
C THR A 256 5.38 -33.35 -5.80
N ILE A 257 5.13 -33.99 -6.94
CA ILE A 257 4.08 -35.00 -7.13
C ILE A 257 4.69 -36.30 -7.68
N ASP A 258 4.47 -37.44 -7.01
CA ASP A 258 4.90 -38.78 -7.46
C ASP A 258 3.75 -39.77 -7.75
N ASP A 259 2.50 -39.35 -7.56
CA ASP A 259 1.32 -40.22 -7.60
C ASP A 259 0.18 -39.72 -8.52
N MET A 260 0.45 -38.74 -9.38
CA MET A 260 -0.50 -38.22 -10.36
C MET A 260 -0.25 -38.80 -11.76
N SER A 261 -1.33 -39.09 -12.50
CA SER A 261 -1.26 -39.46 -13.91
C SER A 261 -0.62 -38.34 -14.74
N PRO A 262 0.37 -38.64 -15.60
CA PRO A 262 1.00 -37.63 -16.45
C PRO A 262 0.04 -36.87 -17.39
N GLN A 263 -1.12 -37.46 -17.72
CA GLN A 263 -2.13 -36.83 -18.58
C GLN A 263 -2.80 -35.60 -17.93
N LEU A 264 -2.76 -35.51 -16.59
CA LEU A 264 -3.41 -34.42 -15.84
C LEU A 264 -2.53 -33.16 -15.77
N TYR A 265 -1.25 -33.22 -16.14
CA TYR A 265 -0.39 -32.03 -16.10
C TYR A 265 -0.82 -30.96 -17.10
N GLU A 266 -1.38 -31.34 -18.26
CA GLU A 266 -1.87 -30.38 -19.26
C GLU A 266 -3.01 -29.53 -18.69
N THR A 267 -4.04 -30.19 -18.15
CA THR A 267 -5.20 -29.51 -17.54
C THR A 267 -4.81 -28.74 -16.28
N LEU A 268 -3.89 -29.26 -15.48
CA LEU A 268 -3.34 -28.55 -14.33
C LEU A 268 -2.66 -27.24 -14.74
N ILE A 269 -1.82 -27.27 -15.77
CA ILE A 269 -1.12 -26.08 -16.28
C ILE A 269 -2.13 -25.02 -16.75
N GLU A 270 -3.14 -25.41 -17.53
CA GLU A 270 -4.20 -24.51 -17.98
C GLU A 270 -4.92 -23.84 -16.80
N ARG A 271 -5.30 -24.63 -15.78
CA ARG A 271 -5.98 -24.12 -14.59
C ARG A 271 -5.13 -23.18 -13.76
N VAL A 272 -3.83 -23.45 -13.65
CA VAL A 272 -2.89 -22.59 -12.95
C VAL A 272 -2.69 -21.27 -13.71
N PHE A 273 -2.70 -21.28 -15.05
CA PHE A 273 -2.74 -20.05 -15.86
C PHE A 273 -4.05 -19.28 -15.69
N ASP A 274 -5.20 -19.94 -15.69
CA ASP A 274 -6.52 -19.33 -15.44
C ASP A 274 -6.57 -18.66 -14.04
N ALA A 275 -5.90 -19.24 -13.05
CA ALA A 275 -5.75 -18.68 -11.70
C ALA A 275 -4.82 -17.44 -11.64
N GLY A 276 -4.19 -17.06 -12.76
CA GLY A 276 -3.35 -15.87 -12.87
C GLY A 276 -1.85 -16.12 -12.75
N ALA A 277 -1.37 -17.34 -13.05
CA ALA A 277 0.06 -17.59 -13.14
C ALA A 277 0.70 -16.78 -14.28
N LEU A 278 1.89 -16.25 -14.01
CA LEU A 278 2.75 -15.56 -14.95
C LEU A 278 3.53 -16.55 -15.83
N ASP A 279 3.84 -17.72 -15.28
CA ASP A 279 4.52 -18.83 -15.95
C ASP A 279 4.29 -20.13 -15.17
N VAL A 280 4.34 -21.27 -15.86
CA VAL A 280 4.22 -22.61 -15.26
C VAL A 280 5.13 -23.58 -15.98
N PHE A 281 5.92 -24.35 -15.24
CA PHE A 281 6.81 -25.36 -15.82
C PHE A 281 6.95 -26.60 -14.92
N LEU A 282 7.41 -27.68 -15.53
CA LEU A 282 7.55 -28.99 -14.91
C LEU A 282 9.03 -29.41 -14.88
N GLN A 283 9.50 -29.93 -13.75
CA GLN A 283 10.86 -30.47 -13.62
C GLN A 283 10.82 -31.92 -13.11
N PRO A 284 11.39 -32.90 -13.84
CA PRO A 284 11.44 -34.27 -13.37
C PRO A 284 12.42 -34.42 -12.20
N VAL A 285 12.03 -35.20 -11.19
CA VAL A 285 12.83 -35.47 -9.99
C VAL A 285 12.70 -36.93 -9.55
N ILE A 286 13.64 -37.40 -8.73
CA ILE A 286 13.54 -38.69 -8.03
C ILE A 286 13.23 -38.41 -6.55
N MET A 287 12.16 -39.00 -6.06
CA MET A 287 11.67 -38.86 -4.69
C MET A 287 12.04 -40.08 -3.83
N LYS A 288 11.68 -40.03 -2.54
CA LYS A 288 11.91 -41.13 -1.59
C LYS A 288 11.42 -42.47 -2.16
N ARG A 289 12.09 -43.56 -1.78
CA ARG A 289 11.83 -44.91 -2.32
C ARG A 289 12.06 -45.04 -3.84
N GLY A 290 12.86 -44.15 -4.43
CA GLY A 290 13.25 -44.21 -5.84
C GLY A 290 12.13 -43.88 -6.82
N ARG A 291 11.06 -43.22 -6.36
CA ARG A 291 9.89 -42.91 -7.18
C ARG A 291 10.18 -41.74 -8.11
N PRO A 292 9.95 -41.86 -9.42
CA PRO A 292 9.91 -40.71 -10.31
C PRO A 292 8.77 -39.77 -9.90
N GLY A 293 9.05 -38.47 -9.85
CA GLY A 293 8.06 -37.44 -9.59
C GLY A 293 8.33 -36.19 -10.43
N VAL A 294 7.46 -35.20 -10.30
CA VAL A 294 7.54 -33.91 -11.00
C VAL A 294 7.40 -32.79 -10.00
N VAL A 295 8.31 -31.82 -10.05
CA VAL A 295 8.11 -30.51 -9.43
C VAL A 295 7.28 -29.68 -10.39
N VAL A 296 6.10 -29.27 -9.95
CA VAL A 296 5.28 -28.26 -10.61
C VAL A 296 5.67 -26.92 -10.03
N THR A 297 6.14 -26.01 -10.87
CA THR A 297 6.52 -24.66 -10.46
C THR A 297 5.69 -23.63 -11.22
N ALA A 298 5.06 -22.73 -10.47
CA ALA A 298 4.27 -21.63 -11.01
C ALA A 298 4.78 -20.30 -10.46
N LEU A 299 4.89 -19.29 -11.33
CA LEU A 299 5.25 -17.93 -10.95
C LEU A 299 3.99 -17.08 -10.87
N CYS A 300 3.83 -16.26 -9.82
CA CYS A 300 2.71 -15.33 -9.73
C CYS A 300 3.07 -14.01 -9.03
N VAL A 301 2.18 -13.02 -9.13
CA VAL A 301 2.25 -11.84 -8.25
C VAL A 301 1.80 -12.22 -6.84
N PRO A 302 2.27 -11.56 -5.77
CA PRO A 302 1.98 -11.94 -4.39
C PRO A 302 0.50 -12.13 -4.07
N GLU A 303 -0.37 -11.32 -4.67
CA GLU A 303 -1.82 -11.32 -4.44
C GLU A 303 -2.49 -12.60 -4.96
N ARG A 304 -1.85 -13.33 -5.88
CA ARG A 304 -2.41 -14.53 -6.54
C ARG A 304 -1.96 -15.85 -5.92
N VAL A 305 -1.10 -15.83 -4.91
CA VAL A 305 -0.61 -17.08 -4.28
C VAL A 305 -1.74 -17.96 -3.75
N GLY A 306 -2.79 -17.35 -3.17
CA GLY A 306 -3.95 -18.08 -2.67
C GLY A 306 -4.74 -18.78 -3.78
N ASP A 307 -4.97 -18.08 -4.89
CA ASP A 307 -5.69 -18.61 -6.06
C ASP A 307 -4.92 -19.76 -6.72
N LEU A 308 -3.60 -19.59 -6.92
CA LEU A 308 -2.74 -20.65 -7.46
C LEU A 308 -2.64 -21.86 -6.52
N SER A 309 -2.53 -21.61 -5.22
CA SER A 309 -2.49 -22.70 -4.22
C SER A 309 -3.77 -23.52 -4.29
N ARG A 310 -4.94 -22.86 -4.38
CA ARG A 310 -6.22 -23.54 -4.55
C ARG A 310 -6.26 -24.39 -5.82
N ALA A 311 -5.86 -23.82 -6.97
CA ALA A 311 -5.82 -24.56 -8.23
C ALA A 311 -4.91 -25.80 -8.13
N LEU A 312 -3.73 -25.68 -7.52
CA LEU A 312 -2.82 -26.81 -7.31
C LEU A 312 -3.42 -27.88 -6.40
N PHE A 313 -4.19 -27.51 -5.37
CA PHE A 313 -4.86 -28.49 -4.49
C PHE A 313 -6.05 -29.18 -5.16
N GLU A 314 -6.82 -28.46 -5.99
CA GLU A 314 -8.04 -28.97 -6.61
C GLU A 314 -7.75 -29.84 -7.84
N GLU A 315 -6.68 -29.52 -8.59
CA GLU A 315 -6.38 -30.13 -9.89
C GLU A 315 -5.17 -31.09 -9.84
N SER A 316 -4.61 -31.35 -8.65
CA SER A 316 -3.52 -32.31 -8.47
C SER A 316 -3.69 -33.18 -7.22
N THR A 317 -2.83 -34.19 -7.07
CA THR A 317 -2.81 -35.06 -5.88
C THR A 317 -2.07 -34.45 -4.69
N THR A 318 -1.56 -33.22 -4.82
CA THR A 318 -0.75 -32.62 -3.76
C THR A 318 -1.56 -32.31 -2.50
N ILE A 319 -0.91 -32.49 -1.35
CA ILE A 319 -1.42 -32.08 -0.04
C ILE A 319 -0.74 -30.83 0.50
N GLY A 320 0.23 -30.28 -0.23
CA GLY A 320 1.00 -29.12 0.23
C GLY A 320 1.67 -28.37 -0.91
N VAL A 321 1.65 -27.04 -0.81
CA VAL A 321 2.43 -26.15 -1.66
C VAL A 321 3.39 -25.35 -0.78
N ARG A 322 4.54 -24.99 -1.34
CA ARG A 322 5.54 -24.11 -0.73
C ARG A 322 5.80 -22.96 -1.67
N TRP A 323 6.21 -21.80 -1.17
CA TRP A 323 6.57 -20.70 -2.03
C TRP A 323 7.72 -19.87 -1.49
N SER A 324 8.44 -19.23 -2.40
CA SER A 324 9.54 -18.31 -2.13
C SER A 324 9.31 -16.99 -2.85
N GLU A 325 9.74 -15.90 -2.23
CA GLU A 325 9.71 -14.56 -2.82
C GLU A 325 10.97 -14.31 -3.66
N TRP A 326 10.78 -13.80 -4.88
CA TRP A 326 11.85 -13.45 -5.80
C TRP A 326 11.70 -12.01 -6.29
N ARG A 327 12.82 -11.32 -6.46
CA ARG A 327 12.89 -10.05 -7.18
C ARG A 327 13.17 -10.33 -8.65
N ARG A 328 12.40 -9.73 -9.54
CA ARG A 328 12.55 -9.84 -10.99
C ARG A 328 12.74 -8.46 -11.55
N ALA A 329 13.68 -8.29 -12.48
CA ALA A 329 13.76 -7.12 -13.36
C ALA A 329 13.09 -7.45 -14.69
N ARG A 330 12.26 -6.53 -15.21
CA ARG A 330 11.49 -6.74 -16.46
C ARG A 330 11.55 -5.51 -17.36
N LEU A 331 11.83 -5.75 -18.64
CA LEU A 331 11.76 -4.71 -19.66
C LEU A 331 10.32 -4.24 -19.86
N GLU A 332 10.15 -2.93 -20.02
CA GLU A 332 8.93 -2.33 -20.55
C GLU A 332 8.65 -2.93 -21.93
N ARG A 333 7.41 -3.36 -22.16
CA ARG A 333 7.04 -3.97 -23.42
C ARG A 333 5.62 -3.61 -23.81
N ASP A 334 5.44 -3.36 -25.10
CA ASP A 334 4.14 -3.16 -25.72
C ASP A 334 3.97 -4.10 -26.90
N VAL A 335 2.71 -4.32 -27.29
CA VAL A 335 2.37 -5.02 -28.52
C VAL A 335 2.04 -3.98 -29.58
N VAL A 336 2.79 -3.99 -30.68
CA VAL A 336 2.59 -3.10 -31.82
C VAL A 336 2.29 -3.94 -33.06
N VAL A 337 1.23 -3.61 -33.79
CA VAL A 337 0.90 -4.29 -35.05
C VAL A 337 1.69 -3.65 -36.19
N LEU A 338 2.47 -4.46 -36.92
CA LEU A 338 3.28 -4.01 -38.04
C LEU A 338 2.83 -4.67 -39.34
N THR A 339 2.79 -3.91 -40.43
CA THR A 339 2.53 -4.45 -41.77
C THR A 339 3.82 -5.02 -42.36
N THR A 340 3.89 -6.34 -42.46
CA THR A 340 5.03 -7.11 -42.99
C THR A 340 4.75 -7.63 -44.40
N ALA A 341 5.72 -8.32 -45.00
CA ALA A 341 5.52 -9.05 -46.25
C ALA A 341 4.41 -10.14 -46.16
N TYR A 342 4.05 -10.56 -44.94
CA TYR A 342 2.98 -11.54 -44.72
C TYR A 342 1.66 -10.93 -44.25
N GLY A 343 1.56 -9.61 -44.20
CA GLY A 343 0.41 -8.87 -43.69
C GLY A 343 0.66 -8.28 -42.30
N ALA A 344 -0.41 -7.84 -41.65
CA ALA A 344 -0.35 -7.27 -40.31
C ALA A 344 -0.05 -8.37 -39.27
N ILE A 345 1.03 -8.21 -38.51
CA ILE A 345 1.46 -9.13 -37.46
C ILE A 345 1.67 -8.33 -36.17
N PRO A 346 1.19 -8.78 -35.01
CA PRO A 346 1.53 -8.20 -33.72
C PRO A 346 2.98 -8.53 -33.33
N PHE A 347 3.71 -7.52 -32.89
CA PHE A 347 5.08 -7.62 -32.40
C PHE A 347 5.16 -7.20 -30.95
N LYS A 348 5.80 -8.02 -30.13
CA LYS A 348 6.24 -7.65 -28.79
C LYS A 348 7.54 -6.86 -28.89
N VAL A 349 7.45 -5.58 -28.53
CA VAL A 349 8.56 -4.62 -28.56
C VAL A 349 9.00 -4.37 -27.13
N SER A 350 10.23 -4.75 -26.77
CA SER A 350 10.76 -4.51 -25.42
C SER A 350 11.79 -3.38 -25.42
N ARG A 351 11.76 -2.51 -24.40
CA ARG A 351 12.61 -1.33 -24.28
C ARG A 351 13.43 -1.35 -22.99
N LEU A 352 14.68 -0.89 -23.09
CA LEU A 352 15.58 -0.66 -21.96
C LEU A 352 16.01 0.81 -21.98
N GLY A 353 15.59 1.60 -20.99
CA GLY A 353 15.88 3.04 -20.94
C GLY A 353 15.37 3.79 -22.17
N GLY A 354 14.16 3.47 -22.63
CA GLY A 354 13.55 4.05 -23.85
C GLY A 354 14.08 3.48 -25.18
N ARG A 355 15.22 2.78 -25.18
CA ARG A 355 15.79 2.15 -26.38
C ARG A 355 15.15 0.79 -26.64
N ILE A 356 14.68 0.56 -27.86
CA ILE A 356 14.20 -0.76 -28.30
C ILE A 356 15.37 -1.74 -28.31
N VAL A 357 15.21 -2.85 -27.58
CA VAL A 357 16.23 -3.92 -27.48
C VAL A 357 15.80 -5.21 -28.15
N THR A 358 14.50 -5.52 -28.13
CA THR A 358 13.96 -6.71 -28.80
C THR A 358 12.64 -6.40 -29.51
N VAL A 359 12.48 -6.98 -30.70
CA VAL A 359 11.27 -6.92 -31.52
C VAL A 359 10.99 -8.35 -31.97
N THR A 360 9.94 -8.97 -31.41
CA THR A 360 9.61 -10.37 -31.66
C THR A 360 8.17 -10.47 -32.15
N PRO A 361 7.89 -11.08 -33.31
CA PRO A 361 6.51 -11.31 -33.73
C PRO A 361 5.84 -12.32 -32.81
N GLU A 362 4.53 -12.19 -32.59
CA GLU A 362 3.76 -13.19 -31.86
C GLU A 362 3.79 -14.52 -32.62
N PHE A 363 4.20 -15.58 -31.92
CA PHE A 363 4.47 -16.86 -32.56
C PHE A 363 3.19 -17.53 -33.09
N ALA A 364 2.05 -17.31 -32.43
CA ALA A 364 0.76 -17.85 -32.87
C ALA A 364 0.39 -17.35 -34.29
N ASP A 365 0.60 -16.06 -34.59
CA ASP A 365 0.39 -15.50 -35.92
C ASP A 365 1.39 -16.02 -36.93
N VAL A 366 2.66 -16.14 -36.55
CA VAL A 366 3.69 -16.73 -37.42
C VAL A 366 3.33 -18.18 -37.80
N ALA A 367 2.90 -18.98 -36.84
CA ALA A 367 2.49 -20.37 -37.06
C ALA A 367 1.18 -20.49 -37.87
N ARG A 368 0.24 -19.55 -37.71
CA ARG A 368 -0.98 -19.47 -38.51
C ARG A 368 -0.64 -19.13 -39.97
N ILE A 369 0.15 -18.08 -40.20
CA ILE A 369 0.59 -17.64 -41.53
C ILE A 369 1.38 -18.74 -42.25
N ALA A 370 2.29 -19.40 -41.54
CA ALA A 370 3.06 -20.51 -42.10
C ALA A 370 2.15 -21.64 -42.61
N ARG A 371 1.10 -21.99 -41.85
CA ARG A 371 0.10 -22.97 -42.28
C ARG A 371 -0.72 -22.50 -43.48
N GLU A 372 -1.28 -21.28 -43.41
CA GLU A 372 -2.10 -20.71 -44.50
C GLU A 372 -1.34 -20.59 -45.82
N LYS A 373 -0.05 -20.25 -45.76
CA LYS A 373 0.79 -20.06 -46.95
C LYS A 373 1.60 -21.31 -47.34
N SER A 374 1.45 -22.42 -46.60
CA SER A 374 2.24 -23.64 -46.80
C SER A 374 3.76 -23.39 -46.81
N LEU A 375 4.24 -22.53 -45.92
CA LEU A 375 5.66 -22.16 -45.77
C LEU A 375 6.26 -22.77 -44.50
N PRO A 376 7.58 -23.03 -44.47
CA PRO A 376 8.26 -23.38 -43.23
C PRO A 376 8.12 -22.28 -42.17
N VAL A 377 7.65 -22.62 -40.96
CA VAL A 377 7.44 -21.65 -39.86
C VAL A 377 8.71 -20.86 -39.52
N ARG A 378 9.88 -21.51 -39.65
CA ARG A 378 11.19 -20.87 -39.43
C ARG A 378 11.43 -19.70 -40.40
N GLU A 379 11.08 -19.87 -41.68
CA GLU A 379 11.28 -18.84 -42.70
C GLU A 379 10.36 -17.65 -42.47
N VAL A 380 9.09 -17.91 -42.15
CA VAL A 380 8.12 -16.86 -41.80
C VAL A 380 8.58 -16.10 -40.56
N LEU A 381 9.09 -16.80 -39.54
CA LEU A 381 9.61 -16.19 -38.32
C LEU A 381 10.81 -15.29 -38.58
N ASP A 382 11.79 -15.78 -39.34
CA ASP A 382 13.03 -15.06 -39.63
C ASP A 382 12.75 -13.81 -40.47
N GLN A 383 11.90 -13.93 -41.48
CA GLN A 383 11.50 -12.79 -42.32
C GLN A 383 10.62 -11.78 -41.56
N ALA A 384 9.66 -12.22 -40.75
CA ALA A 384 8.87 -11.32 -39.91
C ALA A 384 9.74 -10.56 -38.90
N ARG A 385 10.73 -11.22 -38.29
CA ARG A 385 11.73 -10.56 -37.42
C ARG A 385 12.55 -9.51 -38.18
N ALA A 386 12.96 -9.80 -39.41
CA ALA A 386 13.70 -8.86 -40.24
C ALA A 386 12.84 -7.62 -40.59
N ASP A 387 11.58 -7.82 -40.94
CA ASP A 387 10.62 -6.75 -41.21
C ASP A 387 10.37 -5.90 -39.96
N GLY A 388 10.15 -6.52 -38.80
CA GLY A 388 9.93 -5.83 -37.54
C GLY A 388 11.12 -4.95 -37.14
N ARG A 389 12.36 -5.42 -37.31
CA ARG A 389 13.56 -4.61 -37.04
C ARG A 389 13.70 -3.44 -38.02
N ARG A 390 13.31 -3.61 -39.28
CA ARG A 390 13.36 -2.55 -40.29
C ARG A 390 12.35 -1.44 -40.03
N LEU A 391 11.17 -1.80 -39.53
CA LEU A 391 10.05 -0.88 -39.29
C LEU A 391 10.15 -0.16 -37.94
N LEU A 392 10.83 -0.75 -36.95
CA LEU A 392 10.92 -0.21 -35.57
C LEU A 392 12.34 0.05 -35.06
N GLY A 393 13.37 -0.39 -35.78
CA GLY A 393 14.75 -0.03 -35.43
C GLY A 393 15.02 1.47 -35.63
N PRO A 394 16.09 2.02 -35.03
CA PRO A 394 16.56 3.36 -35.40
C PRO A 394 16.83 3.47 -36.90
#